data_AF-A0A090SXQ1-F1
#
_entry.id   AF-A0A090SXQ1-F1
#
_cell.length_a   1.000
_cell.length_b   1.000
_cell.length_c   1.000
_cell.angle_alpha   90.00
_cell.angle_beta   90.00
_cell.angle_gamma   90.00
#
_symmetry.space_group_name_H-M   'P 1'
#
loop_
_entity.id
_entity.type
_entity.pdbx_description
1 polymer ?
#
loop_
_entity_poly.entity_id
_entity_poly.type
_entity_poly.pdbx_seq_one_letter_code
_entity_poly.pdbx_strand_id
1 'polypeptide(L)'
;MHAAQHDHDTLFSRDNAVMAAAAVETVNTYCVELGSMTSEYSTQNATMIRETIEGLSSEVLHEAYTFSEDDEMYLQGVALGKKLIQEAEHKGHVNQMCVQPEETTL
;
A
#
# COMPACT_ATOMS: atom_id res chain seq x y z
N MET A 1 18.19 -30.71 21.55
CA MET A 1 17.94 -30.23 20.19
C MET A 1 16.44 -30.02 20.05
N HIS A 2 15.96 -28.80 20.24
CA HIS A 2 14.59 -28.44 19.86
C HIS A 2 14.67 -27.95 18.42
N ALA A 3 14.24 -28.81 17.49
CA ALA A 3 13.94 -28.38 16.15
C ALA A 3 12.84 -27.33 16.27
N ALA A 4 13.15 -26.11 15.81
CA ALA A 4 12.17 -25.06 15.63
C ALA A 4 11.00 -25.67 14.85
N GLN A 5 9.83 -25.75 15.49
CA GLN A 5 8.58 -25.95 14.79
C GLN A 5 8.35 -24.67 13.98
N HIS A 6 8.89 -24.65 12.77
CA HIS A 6 8.49 -23.71 11.74
C HIS A 6 7.05 -24.07 11.38
N ASP A 7 6.09 -23.35 11.98
CA ASP A 7 4.75 -23.23 11.41
C ASP A 7 4.93 -22.58 10.03
N HIS A 8 4.77 -23.39 8.99
CA HIS A 8 4.37 -22.95 7.65
C HIS A 8 3.11 -22.07 7.78
N ASP A 9 2.83 -21.04 6.99
CA ASP A 9 3.53 -20.31 5.94
C ASP A 9 2.52 -19.21 5.57
N THR A 10 2.52 -18.08 6.27
CA THR A 10 1.78 -16.91 5.81
C THR A 10 2.76 -15.99 5.08
N LEU A 11 2.54 -15.80 3.78
CA LEU A 11 3.26 -14.78 2.99
C LEU A 11 2.86 -13.36 3.40
N PHE A 12 1.79 -13.21 4.18
CA PHE A 12 1.34 -11.93 4.67
C PHE A 12 2.25 -11.44 5.81
N SER A 13 2.82 -10.26 5.60
CA SER A 13 3.48 -9.46 6.63
C SER A 13 2.72 -8.15 6.73
N ARG A 14 2.10 -7.90 7.90
CA ARG A 14 1.38 -6.65 8.17
C ARG A 14 2.27 -5.44 7.92
N ASP A 15 3.48 -5.44 8.46
CA ASP A 15 4.41 -4.30 8.36
C ASP A 15 4.75 -3.97 6.91
N ASN A 16 5.04 -4.99 6.10
CA ASN A 16 5.29 -4.81 4.66
C ASN A 16 4.03 -4.32 3.93
N ALA A 17 2.86 -4.81 4.32
CA ALA A 17 1.59 -4.41 3.72
C ALA A 17 1.24 -2.95 4.05
N VAL A 18 1.43 -2.51 5.30
CA VAL A 18 1.23 -1.12 5.73
C VAL A 18 2.18 -0.18 4.99
N MET A 19 3.47 -0.53 4.91
CA MET A 19 4.46 0.24 4.18
C MET A 19 4.12 0.35 2.68
N ALA A 20 3.74 -0.77 2.05
CA ALA A 20 3.35 -0.77 0.64
C ALA A 20 2.08 0.04 0.39
N ALA A 21 1.07 -0.07 1.26
CA ALA A 21 -0.16 0.69 1.17
C ALA A 21 0.12 2.20 1.21
N ALA A 22 0.91 2.66 2.20
CA ALA A 22 1.27 4.07 2.33
C ALA A 22 2.08 4.60 1.13
N ALA A 23 2.97 3.77 0.56
CA ALA A 23 3.71 4.12 -0.64
C ALA A 23 2.78 4.30 -1.85
N VAL A 24 1.82 3.39 -2.03
CA VAL A 24 0.80 3.47 -3.10
C VAL A 24 -0.12 4.67 -2.89
N GLU A 25 -0.61 4.92 -1.68
CA GLU A 25 -1.43 6.10 -1.36
C GLU A 25 -0.71 7.41 -1.70
N THR A 26 0.59 7.48 -1.38
CA THR A 26 1.43 8.65 -1.69
C THR A 26 1.57 8.85 -3.19
N VAL A 27 1.81 7.77 -3.95
CA VAL A 27 1.89 7.82 -5.42
C VAL A 27 0.55 8.21 -6.03
N ASN A 28 -0.56 7.63 -5.55
CA ASN A 28 -1.89 7.94 -6.06
C ASN A 28 -2.25 9.41 -5.81
N THR A 29 -1.93 9.96 -4.65
CA THR A 29 -2.12 11.38 -4.34
C THR A 29 -1.40 12.26 -5.36
N TYR A 30 -0.14 11.94 -5.67
CA TYR A 30 0.61 12.65 -6.72
C TYR A 30 -0.04 12.50 -8.10
N CYS A 31 -0.52 11.31 -8.47
CA CYS A 31 -1.21 11.09 -9.75
C CYS A 31 -2.55 11.85 -9.84
N VAL A 32 -3.23 12.07 -8.72
CA VAL A 32 -4.41 12.95 -8.63
C VAL A 32 -4.02 14.40 -8.87
N GLU A 33 -2.93 14.88 -8.28
CA GLU A 33 -2.42 16.25 -8.50
C GLU A 33 -2.07 16.51 -9.98
N LEU A 34 -1.59 15.48 -10.69
CA LEU A 34 -1.33 15.53 -12.13
C LEU A 34 -2.58 15.39 -13.01
N GLY A 35 -3.74 15.10 -12.42
CA GLY A 35 -5.00 14.87 -13.14
C GLY A 35 -5.05 13.55 -13.93
N SER A 36 -4.14 12.62 -13.66
CA SER A 36 -4.10 11.29 -14.30
C SER A 36 -4.89 10.23 -13.53
N MET A 37 -5.37 10.57 -12.34
CA MET A 37 -6.19 9.72 -11.47
C MET A 37 -7.24 10.58 -10.77
N THR A 38 -8.42 10.02 -10.49
CA THR A 38 -9.44 10.73 -9.71
C THR A 38 -9.22 10.59 -8.21
N SER A 39 -9.58 11.62 -7.44
CA SER A 39 -9.54 11.57 -5.98
C SER A 39 -10.47 10.50 -5.41
N GLU A 40 -11.60 10.24 -6.09
CA GLU A 40 -12.56 9.19 -5.74
C GLU A 40 -11.91 7.81 -5.82
N TYR A 41 -11.28 7.48 -6.95
CA TYR A 41 -10.57 6.22 -7.12
C TYR A 41 -9.47 6.05 -6.07
N SER A 42 -8.64 7.08 -5.87
CA SER A 42 -7.54 7.04 -4.89
C SER A 42 -8.06 6.76 -3.47
N THR A 43 -9.17 7.40 -3.08
CA THR A 43 -9.78 7.23 -1.76
C THR A 43 -10.38 5.84 -1.59
N GLN A 44 -11.15 5.36 -2.58
CA GLN A 44 -11.73 4.02 -2.56
C GLN A 44 -10.65 2.93 -2.48
N ASN A 45 -9.59 3.08 -3.27
CA ASN A 45 -8.48 2.14 -3.26
C ASN A 45 -7.75 2.13 -1.91
N ALA A 46 -7.51 3.29 -1.31
CA ALA A 46 -6.90 3.38 0.02
C ALA A 46 -7.75 2.68 1.08
N THR A 47 -9.06 2.97 1.14
CA THR A 47 -9.98 2.32 2.08
C THR A 47 -9.99 0.80 1.92
N MET A 48 -10.16 0.32 0.69
CA MET A 48 -10.17 -1.12 0.39
C MET A 48 -8.89 -1.81 0.85
N ILE A 49 -7.71 -1.21 0.59
CA ILE A 49 -6.42 -1.78 0.99
C ILE A 49 -6.30 -1.80 2.53
N ARG A 50 -6.64 -0.70 3.21
CA ARG A 50 -6.58 -0.61 4.68
C ARG A 50 -7.47 -1.66 5.35
N GLU A 51 -8.74 -1.75 4.94
CA GLU A 51 -9.69 -2.76 5.44
C GLU A 51 -9.19 -4.19 5.20
N THR A 52 -8.57 -4.44 4.03
CA THR A 52 -7.99 -5.75 3.72
C THR A 52 -6.83 -6.10 4.65
N ILE A 53 -5.95 -5.14 4.98
CA ILE A 53 -4.82 -5.36 5.89
C ILE A 53 -5.31 -5.64 7.31
N GLU A 54 -6.31 -4.90 7.78
CA GLU A 54 -6.93 -5.14 9.10
C GLU A 54 -7.58 -6.53 9.16
N GLY A 55 -8.35 -6.90 8.13
CA GLY A 55 -8.96 -8.23 8.00
C GLY A 55 -7.93 -9.35 8.00
N LEU A 56 -6.90 -9.26 7.15
CA LEU A 56 -5.83 -10.26 7.08
C LEU A 56 -5.03 -10.35 8.38
N SER A 57 -4.83 -9.24 9.10
CA SER A 57 -4.19 -9.27 10.42
C SER A 57 -5.00 -10.11 11.42
N SER A 58 -6.33 -9.95 11.42
CA SER A 58 -7.21 -10.75 12.28
C SER A 58 -7.30 -12.22 11.83
N GLU A 59 -7.40 -12.48 10.54
CA GLU A 59 -7.62 -13.82 10.00
C GLU A 59 -6.37 -14.69 10.01
N VAL A 60 -5.21 -14.10 9.68
CA VAL A 60 -3.97 -14.82 9.43
C VAL A 60 -3.01 -14.73 10.62
N LEU A 61 -2.93 -13.57 11.27
CA LEU A 61 -2.03 -13.36 12.42
C LEU A 61 -2.75 -13.54 13.76
N HIS A 62 -4.09 -13.64 13.76
CA HIS A 62 -4.93 -13.68 14.96
C HIS A 62 -4.73 -12.45 15.88
N GLU A 63 -4.40 -11.31 15.27
CA GLU A 63 -4.16 -10.05 15.96
C GLU A 63 -5.19 -9.00 15.54
N ALA A 64 -5.82 -8.35 16.53
CA ALA A 64 -6.61 -7.16 16.26
C ALA A 64 -5.66 -6.01 15.89
N TYR A 65 -5.87 -5.43 14.72
CA TYR A 65 -5.09 -4.31 14.21
C TYR A 65 -6.02 -3.24 13.66
N THR A 66 -5.67 -1.98 13.88
CA THR A 66 -6.32 -0.82 13.26
C THR A 66 -5.24 -0.04 12.54
N PHE A 67 -5.47 0.16 11.25
CA PHE A 67 -4.55 0.88 10.38
C PHE A 67 -4.45 2.34 10.84
N SER A 68 -3.21 2.83 10.96
CA SER A 68 -2.94 4.19 11.44
C SER A 68 -1.87 4.86 10.59
N GLU A 69 -2.07 6.16 10.33
CA GLU A 69 -1.08 7.00 9.65
C GLU A 69 0.08 7.39 10.60
N ASP A 70 -0.11 7.21 11.90
CA ASP A 70 0.94 7.39 12.91
C ASP A 70 1.85 6.16 13.05
N ASP A 71 1.55 5.06 12.35
CA ASP A 71 2.36 3.83 12.36
C ASP A 71 3.74 4.08 11.73
N GLU A 72 4.81 3.56 12.34
CA GLU A 72 6.17 3.73 11.82
C GLU A 72 6.32 3.19 10.39
N MET A 73 5.69 2.05 10.09
CA MET A 73 5.72 1.45 8.75
C MET A 73 4.95 2.29 7.74
N TYR A 74 3.87 2.97 8.17
CA TYR A 74 3.15 3.92 7.32
C TYR A 74 4.06 5.08 6.93
N LEU A 75 4.74 5.69 7.91
CA LEU A 75 5.66 6.81 7.68
C LEU A 75 6.83 6.41 6.77
N GLN A 76 7.38 5.20 6.95
CA GLN A 76 8.40 4.65 6.06
C GLN A 76 7.86 4.45 4.64
N GLY A 77 6.63 3.97 4.50
CA GLY A 77 5.96 3.82 3.21
C GLY A 77 5.72 5.16 2.50
N VAL A 78 5.34 6.21 3.22
CA VAL A 78 5.25 7.58 2.67
C VAL A 78 6.60 8.05 2.13
N ALA A 79 7.69 7.82 2.88
CA ALA A 79 9.03 8.18 2.44
C ALA A 79 9.45 7.39 1.18
N LEU A 80 9.11 6.10 1.11
CA LEU A 80 9.34 5.27 -0.06
C LEU A 80 8.54 5.77 -1.28
N GLY A 81 7.25 6.07 -1.11
CA GLY A 81 6.39 6.61 -2.17
C GLY A 81 6.96 7.90 -2.77
N LYS A 82 7.42 8.83 -1.92
CA LYS A 82 8.10 10.06 -2.37
C LYS A 82 9.35 9.77 -3.20
N LYS A 83 10.15 8.77 -2.80
CA LYS A 83 11.34 8.36 -3.55
C LYS A 83 10.98 7.75 -4.90
N LEU A 84 9.93 6.92 -4.97
CA LEU A 84 9.44 6.35 -6.22
C LEU A 84 8.99 7.43 -7.19
N ILE A 85 8.27 8.45 -6.72
CA ILE A 85 7.87 9.61 -7.52
C ILE A 85 9.11 10.32 -8.09
N GLN A 86 10.09 10.66 -7.24
CA GLN A 86 11.32 11.33 -7.68
C GLN A 86 12.09 10.53 -8.73
N GLU A 87 12.19 9.21 -8.54
CA GLU A 87 12.84 8.35 -9.52
C GLU A 87 12.07 8.26 -10.83
N ALA A 88 10.73 8.20 -10.78
CA ALA A 88 9.88 8.20 -11.96
C ALA A 88 9.98 9.52 -12.74
N GLU A 89 10.01 10.66 -12.06
CA GLU A 89 10.26 11.96 -12.68
C GLU A 89 11.62 12.00 -13.37
N HIS A 90 12.68 11.59 -12.67
CA HIS A 90 14.05 11.62 -13.19
C HIS A 90 14.24 10.70 -14.41
N LYS A 91 13.56 9.55 -14.43
CA LYS A 91 13.65 8.56 -15.51
C LYS A 91 12.62 8.78 -16.63
N GLY A 92 11.71 9.76 -16.49
CA GLY A 92 10.64 10.00 -17.45
C GLY A 92 9.59 8.87 -17.48
N HIS A 93 9.30 8.28 -16.32
CA HIS A 93 8.37 7.16 -16.15
C HIS A 93 7.06 7.51 -15.44
N VAL A 94 6.77 8.81 -15.28
CA VAL A 94 5.56 9.29 -14.59
C VAL A 94 4.28 8.74 -15.22
N ASN A 95 4.21 8.70 -16.55
CA ASN A 95 3.03 8.20 -17.26
C ASN A 95 2.78 6.70 -17.05
N GLN A 96 3.82 5.92 -16.75
CA GLN A 96 3.70 4.49 -16.45
C GLN A 96 3.33 4.25 -14.97
N MET A 97 3.72 5.17 -14.09
CA MET A 97 3.38 5.13 -12.67
C MET A 97 1.93 5.60 -12.44
N CYS A 98 1.52 6.66 -13.13
CA CYS A 98 0.21 7.29 -12.97
C CYS A 98 -0.80 6.81 -14.01
N VAL A 99 -1.17 5.53 -13.90
CA VAL A 99 -2.25 4.93 -14.69
C VAL A 99 -3.37 4.54 -13.74
N GLN A 100 -4.51 5.22 -13.84
CA GLN A 100 -5.73 4.71 -13.22
C GLN A 100 -6.16 3.45 -13.99
N PRO A 101 -6.37 2.30 -13.32
CA PRO A 101 -6.92 1.12 -13.97
C PRO A 101 -8.27 1.43 -14.61
N GLU A 102 -8.51 0.88 -15.79
CA GLU A 102 -9.84 0.96 -16.41
C GLU A 102 -10.85 0.29 -15.48
N GLU A 103 -11.98 0.95 -15.20
CA GLU A 103 -13.10 0.34 -14.50
C GLU A 103 -13.49 -0.93 -15.27
N THR A 104 -13.11 -2.09 -14.73
CA THR A 104 -13.60 -3.34 -15.28
C THR A 104 -15.06 -3.42 -14.85
N THR A 105 -15.99 -3.08 -15.75
CA THR A 105 -17.39 -3.45 -15.58
C THR A 105 -17.46 -4.97 -15.43
N LEU A 106 -17.54 -5.44 -14.17
CA LEU A 106 -17.91 -6.80 -13.83
C LEU A 106 -19.44 -6.94 -13.87
#